data_AF-A0A6S7HTR7-F1
#
_entry.id   AF-A0A6S7HTR7-F1
#
_cell.length_a   1.000
_cell.length_b   1.000
_cell.length_c   1.000
_cell.angle_alpha   90.00
_cell.angle_beta   90.00
_cell.angle_gamma   90.00
#
_symmetry.space_group_name_H-M   'P 1'
#
loop_
_entity.id
_entity.type
_entity.pdbx_description
1 polymer ?
#
loop_
_entity_poly.entity_id
_entity_poly.type
_entity_poly.pdbx_seq_one_letter_code
_entity_poly.pdbx_strand_id
1 'polypeptide(L)'
;MKAEEWIDPLFPSAVLVSYLNELPNSLLPPDMYDKIIGIAEISNGNSGALESVLDSLPPVNAEILKLVLEHLNRVAEYSMSEEAIGEVFGPVILRPSHENLTMMARKLNAHTKVVQLLMTLRRKVDEAEAEGDQEENDELPPVPPRPSREIVRDIEKVEWYWGEIKGYSDNDILYIVTNNK
;
A
#
# COMPACT_ATOMS: atom_id res chain seq x y z
N MET A 1 -5.43 -27.31 -18.50
CA MET A 1 -4.55 -27.04 -17.35
C MET A 1 -5.22 -27.59 -16.11
N LYS A 2 -4.54 -28.45 -15.34
CA LYS A 2 -5.09 -29.04 -14.11
C LYS A 2 -4.72 -28.15 -12.92
N ALA A 3 -5.59 -28.08 -11.91
CA ALA A 3 -5.45 -27.22 -10.74
C ALA A 3 -4.19 -27.48 -9.88
N GLU A 4 -3.51 -28.61 -10.10
CA GLU A 4 -2.31 -29.04 -9.37
C GLU A 4 -1.04 -28.24 -9.74
N GLU A 5 -1.00 -27.56 -10.90
CA GLU A 5 0.15 -26.72 -11.32
C GLU A 5 0.26 -25.41 -10.52
N TRP A 6 -0.78 -25.00 -9.79
CA TRP A 6 -0.79 -23.80 -8.95
C TRP A 6 -0.27 -24.03 -7.52
N ILE A 7 0.17 -25.25 -7.20
CA ILE A 7 0.67 -25.61 -5.87
C ILE A 7 2.04 -24.99 -5.60
N ASP A 8 2.81 -24.68 -6.66
CA ASP A 8 4.12 -24.06 -6.54
C ASP A 8 4.02 -22.52 -6.59
N PRO A 9 4.34 -21.78 -5.51
CA PRO A 9 4.37 -20.32 -5.50
C PRO A 9 5.39 -19.72 -6.49
N LEU A 10 6.33 -20.52 -6.99
CA LEU A 10 7.24 -20.10 -8.07
C LEU A 10 6.49 -19.86 -9.38
N PHE A 11 5.39 -20.57 -9.64
CA PHE A 11 4.61 -20.41 -10.87
C PHE A 11 4.01 -19.01 -11.02
N PRO A 12 3.17 -18.49 -10.09
CA PRO A 12 2.62 -17.14 -10.21
C PRO A 12 3.72 -16.06 -10.19
N SER A 13 4.82 -16.29 -9.47
CA SER A 13 5.98 -15.38 -9.45
C SER A 13 6.64 -15.30 -10.83
N ALA A 14 6.87 -16.44 -11.48
CA ALA A 14 7.44 -16.52 -12.82
C ALA A 14 6.52 -15.88 -13.86
N VAL A 15 5.20 -16.08 -13.75
CA VAL A 15 4.20 -15.45 -14.62
C VAL A 15 4.26 -13.92 -14.51
N LEU A 16 4.33 -13.38 -13.30
CA LEU A 16 4.46 -11.93 -13.07
C LEU A 16 5.73 -11.36 -13.72
N VAL A 17 6.86 -12.03 -13.48
CA VAL A 17 8.15 -11.63 -14.06
C VAL A 17 8.10 -11.68 -15.59
N SER A 18 7.54 -12.74 -16.18
CA SER A 18 7.39 -12.88 -17.64
C SER A 18 6.51 -11.77 -18.21
N TYR A 19 5.36 -11.52 -17.59
CA TYR A 19 4.42 -10.48 -18.02
C TYR A 19 5.11 -9.10 -18.11
N LEU A 20 5.82 -8.69 -17.06
CA LEU A 20 6.54 -7.41 -17.04
C LEU A 20 7.69 -7.36 -18.06
N ASN A 21 8.33 -8.51 -18.29
CA ASN A 21 9.43 -8.62 -19.26
C ASN A 21 8.95 -8.59 -20.71
N GLU A 22 7.75 -9.10 -20.99
CA GLU A 22 7.16 -9.17 -22.34
C GLU A 22 6.48 -7.86 -22.78
N LEU A 23 6.38 -6.86 -21.90
CA LEU A 23 5.86 -5.54 -22.26
C LEU A 23 6.71 -4.91 -23.40
N PRO A 24 6.07 -4.28 -24.42
CA PRO A 24 6.77 -3.66 -25.54
C PRO A 24 7.84 -2.64 -25.11
N ASN A 25 7.55 -1.91 -24.03
CA ASN A 25 8.50 -1.08 -23.30
C ASN A 25 8.60 -1.62 -21.88
N SER A 26 9.76 -1.50 -21.23
CA SER A 26 9.86 -1.78 -19.80
C SER A 26 8.91 -0.91 -18.98
N LEU A 27 8.54 -1.42 -17.80
CA LEU A 27 7.61 -0.75 -16.90
C LEU A 27 8.06 0.68 -16.59
N LEU A 28 9.37 0.88 -16.39
CA LEU A 28 10.02 2.18 -16.48
C LEU A 28 10.45 2.41 -17.93
N PRO A 29 9.86 3.39 -18.63
CA PRO A 29 10.15 3.66 -20.03
C PRO A 29 11.64 3.92 -20.32
N PRO A 30 12.14 3.51 -21.51
CA PRO A 30 13.56 3.56 -21.84
C PRO A 30 14.14 4.99 -21.93
N ASP A 31 13.31 6.00 -22.18
CA ASP A 31 13.69 7.42 -22.16
C ASP A 31 14.03 7.95 -20.76
N MET A 32 13.61 7.24 -19.71
CA MET A 32 13.92 7.55 -18.31
C MET A 32 15.15 6.79 -17.81
N TYR A 33 15.63 5.78 -18.56
CA TYR A 33 16.65 4.83 -18.14
C TYR A 33 17.93 5.49 -17.63
N ASP A 34 18.56 6.35 -18.44
CA ASP A 34 19.85 6.96 -18.11
C ASP A 34 19.77 7.85 -16.86
N LYS A 35 18.64 8.55 -16.68
CA LYS A 35 18.39 9.38 -15.50
C LYS A 35 18.29 8.53 -14.25
N ILE A 36 17.48 7.47 -14.30
CA ILE A 36 17.23 6.57 -13.17
C ILE A 36 18.51 5.84 -12.76
N ILE A 37 19.26 5.30 -13.73
CA ILE A 37 20.55 4.65 -13.49
C ILE A 37 21.56 5.65 -12.92
N GLY A 38 21.63 6.86 -13.48
CA GLY A 38 22.52 7.91 -12.97
C GLY A 38 22.23 8.26 -11.50
N ILE A 39 20.96 8.33 -11.10
CA ILE A 39 20.57 8.56 -9.71
C ILE A 39 21.04 7.42 -8.80
N ALA A 40 20.94 6.17 -9.25
CA ALA A 40 21.36 5.00 -8.48
C ALA A 40 22.89 4.86 -8.36
N GLU A 41 23.65 5.38 -9.32
CA GLU A 41 25.12 5.40 -9.29
C GLU A 41 25.69 6.51 -8.38
N ILE A 42 24.89 7.54 -8.05
CA ILE A 42 25.31 8.61 -7.13
C ILE A 42 25.25 8.12 -5.69
N SER A 43 26.36 8.26 -4.96
CA SER A 43 26.48 7.96 -3.54
C SER A 43 25.35 8.61 -2.73
N ASN A 44 24.65 7.82 -1.91
CA ASN A 44 23.46 8.18 -1.10
C ASN A 44 22.11 8.30 -1.83
N GLY A 45 21.99 7.94 -3.12
CA GLY A 45 20.70 7.74 -3.80
C GLY A 45 19.66 8.84 -3.51
N ASN A 46 19.69 9.93 -4.27
CA ASN A 46 18.82 11.09 -4.01
C ASN A 46 17.34 10.74 -4.24
N SER A 47 16.63 10.37 -3.16
CA SER A 47 15.21 10.01 -3.16
C SER A 47 14.34 11.05 -3.86
N GLY A 48 14.57 12.35 -3.59
CA GLY A 48 13.81 13.42 -4.23
C GLY A 48 14.08 13.57 -5.73
N ALA A 49 15.28 13.25 -6.20
CA ALA A 49 15.56 13.22 -7.65
C ALA A 49 14.85 12.06 -8.34
N LEU A 50 14.74 10.91 -7.67
CA LEU A 50 14.00 9.75 -8.19
C LEU A 50 12.49 10.04 -8.21
N GLU A 51 11.94 10.62 -7.14
CA GLU A 51 10.55 11.08 -7.08
C GLU A 51 10.22 12.03 -8.25
N SER A 52 11.03 13.07 -8.46
CA SER A 52 10.83 14.02 -9.56
C SER A 52 10.87 13.36 -10.95
N VAL A 53 11.65 12.29 -11.12
CA VAL A 53 11.64 11.51 -12.36
C VAL A 53 10.34 10.72 -12.48
N LEU A 54 9.89 10.09 -11.40
CA LEU A 54 8.65 9.30 -11.36
C LEU A 54 7.39 10.15 -11.58
N ASP A 55 7.40 11.45 -11.25
CA ASP A 55 6.29 12.37 -11.54
C ASP A 55 5.97 12.49 -13.05
N SER A 56 6.96 12.20 -13.90
CA SER A 56 6.79 12.20 -15.36
C SER A 56 6.37 10.84 -15.93
N LEU A 57 6.20 9.82 -15.09
CA LEU A 57 5.85 8.48 -15.51
C LEU A 57 4.40 8.44 -16.04
N PRO A 58 4.11 7.73 -17.15
CA PRO A 58 2.75 7.60 -17.63
C PRO A 58 1.81 7.04 -16.54
N PRO A 59 0.57 7.54 -16.39
CA PRO A 59 -0.31 7.16 -15.29
C PRO A 59 -0.51 5.64 -15.13
N VAL A 60 -0.67 4.93 -16.25
CA VAL A 60 -0.83 3.46 -16.24
C VAL A 60 0.43 2.74 -15.73
N ASN A 61 1.61 3.22 -16.11
CA ASN A 61 2.88 2.68 -15.63
C ASN A 61 3.07 2.94 -14.13
N ALA A 62 2.68 4.14 -13.66
CA ALA A 62 2.74 4.50 -12.25
C ALA A 62 1.84 3.61 -11.38
N GLU A 63 0.60 3.34 -11.81
CA GLU A 63 -0.31 2.43 -11.09
C GLU A 63 0.21 0.99 -11.04
N ILE A 64 0.74 0.47 -12.14
CA ILE A 64 1.32 -0.88 -12.15
C ILE A 64 2.56 -0.93 -11.26
N LEU A 65 3.43 0.08 -11.34
CA LEU A 65 4.62 0.17 -10.51
C LEU A 65 4.26 0.25 -9.02
N LYS A 66 3.23 1.03 -8.67
CA LYS A 66 2.67 1.11 -7.33
C LYS A 66 2.34 -0.28 -6.80
N LEU A 67 1.49 -1.03 -7.51
CA LEU A 67 1.06 -2.38 -7.14
C LEU A 67 2.22 -3.37 -7.01
N VAL A 68 3.17 -3.33 -7.95
CA VAL A 68 4.34 -4.21 -7.91
C VAL A 68 5.19 -3.91 -6.68
N LEU A 69 5.52 -2.64 -6.41
CA LEU A 69 6.37 -2.26 -5.27
C LEU A 69 5.71 -2.60 -3.92
N GLU A 70 4.40 -2.42 -3.81
CA GLU A 70 3.59 -2.86 -2.66
C GLU A 70 3.73 -4.37 -2.39
N HIS A 71 3.72 -5.17 -3.45
CA HIS A 71 3.88 -6.61 -3.34
C HIS A 71 5.33 -6.99 -2.97
N LEU A 72 6.31 -6.36 -3.61
CA LEU A 72 7.73 -6.62 -3.33
C LEU A 72 8.12 -6.24 -1.90
N ASN A 73 7.58 -5.14 -1.35
CA ASN A 73 7.79 -4.78 0.05
C ASN A 73 7.28 -5.87 1.00
N ARG A 74 6.08 -6.42 0.75
CA ARG A 74 5.57 -7.55 1.53
C ARG A 74 6.46 -8.79 1.38
N VAL A 75 6.93 -9.11 0.17
CA VAL A 75 7.85 -10.25 -0.03
C VAL A 75 9.15 -10.07 0.75
N ALA A 76 9.66 -8.84 0.81
CA ALA A 76 10.89 -8.51 1.53
C ALA A 76 10.77 -8.73 3.05
N GLU A 77 9.58 -8.53 3.61
CA GLU A 77 9.32 -8.75 5.04
C GLU A 77 9.31 -10.23 5.42
N TYR A 78 8.86 -11.11 4.53
CA TYR A 78 8.58 -12.50 4.88
C TYR A 78 9.55 -13.53 4.31
N SER A 79 10.16 -13.29 3.15
CA SER A 79 10.74 -14.40 2.36
C SER A 79 12.05 -14.11 1.65
N MET A 80 12.40 -12.86 1.36
CA MET A 80 13.55 -12.55 0.50
C MET A 80 14.22 -11.23 0.87
N SER A 81 15.53 -11.09 0.65
CA SER A 81 16.20 -9.79 0.86
C SER A 81 15.87 -8.81 -0.26
N GLU A 82 15.90 -7.51 0.03
CA GLU A 82 15.71 -6.46 -0.99
C GLU A 82 16.79 -6.53 -2.10
N GLU A 83 17.98 -7.06 -1.79
CA GLU A 83 19.05 -7.31 -2.76
C GLU A 83 18.66 -8.41 -3.76
N ALA A 84 18.21 -9.57 -3.29
CA ALA A 84 17.76 -10.66 -4.16
C ALA A 84 16.53 -10.27 -4.99
N ILE A 85 15.60 -9.50 -4.40
CA ILE A 85 14.46 -8.94 -5.15
C ILE A 85 14.97 -8.00 -6.25
N GLY A 86 15.92 -7.12 -5.93
CA GLY A 86 16.49 -6.19 -6.90
C GLY A 86 17.25 -6.88 -8.05
N GLU A 87 17.94 -7.98 -7.78
CA GLU A 87 18.61 -8.78 -8.82
C GLU A 87 17.61 -9.40 -9.82
N VAL A 88 16.46 -9.86 -9.33
CA VAL A 88 15.40 -10.45 -10.17
C VAL A 88 14.62 -9.37 -10.90
N PHE A 89 14.16 -8.33 -10.20
CA PHE A 89 13.23 -7.34 -10.75
C PHE A 89 13.93 -6.18 -11.46
N GLY A 90 15.17 -5.86 -11.11
CA GLY A 90 15.95 -4.78 -11.74
C GLY A 90 15.94 -4.84 -13.26
N PRO A 91 16.35 -5.96 -13.89
CA PRO A 91 16.32 -6.09 -15.34
C PRO A 91 14.91 -6.20 -15.95
N VAL A 92 13.90 -6.52 -15.13
CA VAL A 92 12.51 -6.74 -15.55
C VAL A 92 11.73 -5.44 -15.60
N ILE A 93 11.96 -4.51 -14.67
CA ILE A 93 11.23 -3.25 -14.62
C ILE A 93 11.94 -2.12 -15.36
N LEU A 94 13.26 -2.23 -15.56
CA LEU A 94 14.10 -1.21 -16.16
C LEU A 94 14.98 -1.82 -17.27
N ARG A 95 14.66 -1.53 -18.53
CA ARG A 95 15.43 -1.97 -19.70
C ARG A 95 15.90 -0.76 -20.50
N PRO A 96 17.16 -0.71 -20.95
CA PRO A 96 17.57 0.30 -21.91
C PRO A 96 16.96 0.03 -23.29
N SER A 97 17.07 0.98 -24.21
CA SER A 97 16.73 0.74 -25.61
C SER A 97 17.51 -0.46 -26.17
N HIS A 98 16.94 -1.14 -27.18
CA HIS A 98 17.52 -2.35 -27.78
C HIS A 98 18.99 -2.21 -28.20
N GLU A 99 19.43 -1.00 -28.54
CA GLU A 99 20.80 -0.69 -28.94
C GLU A 99 21.82 -0.76 -27.78
N ASN A 100 21.35 -0.81 -26.53
CA ASN A 100 22.17 -0.64 -25.33
C ASN A 100 22.14 -1.84 -24.36
N LEU A 101 21.65 -3.01 -24.79
CA LEU A 101 21.57 -4.21 -23.94
C LEU A 101 22.93 -4.65 -23.36
N THR A 102 24.04 -4.40 -24.07
CA THR A 102 25.40 -4.69 -23.55
C THR A 102 25.80 -3.78 -22.39
N MET A 103 25.27 -2.56 -22.31
CA MET A 103 25.51 -1.63 -21.19
C MET A 103 24.75 -2.06 -19.93
N MET A 104 23.59 -2.67 -20.09
CA MET A 104 22.77 -3.21 -19.00
C MET A 104 23.55 -4.22 -18.15
N ALA A 105 24.21 -5.18 -18.81
CA ALA A 105 24.98 -6.23 -18.15
C ALA A 105 26.15 -5.70 -17.31
N ARG A 106 26.63 -4.49 -17.60
CA ARG A 106 27.71 -3.83 -16.83
C ARG A 106 27.19 -3.02 -15.65
N LYS A 107 25.89 -2.78 -15.58
CA LYS A 107 25.23 -1.93 -14.59
C LYS A 107 24.23 -2.69 -13.72
N LEU A 108 24.38 -4.00 -13.57
CA LEU A 108 23.45 -4.84 -12.79
C LEU A 108 23.30 -4.33 -11.35
N ASN A 109 24.39 -3.95 -10.68
CA ASN A 109 24.34 -3.37 -9.34
C ASN A 109 23.48 -2.10 -9.26
N ALA A 110 23.52 -1.26 -10.30
CA ALA A 110 22.68 -0.05 -10.37
C ALA A 110 21.21 -0.43 -10.52
N HIS A 111 20.86 -1.46 -11.30
CA HIS A 111 19.48 -1.93 -11.44
C HIS A 111 18.94 -2.45 -10.10
N THR A 112 19.71 -3.29 -9.41
CA THR A 112 19.38 -3.75 -8.06
C THR A 112 19.14 -2.57 -7.12
N LYS A 113 20.02 -1.56 -7.17
CA LYS A 113 19.89 -0.37 -6.33
C LYS A 113 18.66 0.47 -6.65
N VAL A 114 18.29 0.59 -7.93
CA VAL A 114 17.05 1.27 -8.35
C VAL A 114 15.83 0.62 -7.69
N VAL A 115 15.71 -0.71 -7.74
CA VAL A 115 14.57 -1.42 -7.13
C VAL A 115 14.49 -1.14 -5.63
N GLN A 116 15.62 -1.21 -4.92
CA GLN A 116 15.68 -0.91 -3.49
C GLN A 116 15.24 0.53 -3.17
N LEU A 117 15.70 1.51 -3.97
CA LEU A 117 15.29 2.90 -3.80
C LEU A 117 13.79 3.08 -4.04
N LEU A 118 13.24 2.45 -5.08
CA LEU A 118 11.80 2.49 -5.37
C LEU A 118 10.97 1.87 -4.24
N MET A 119 11.39 0.71 -3.72
CA MET A 119 10.75 0.04 -2.59
C MET A 119 10.77 0.91 -1.33
N THR A 120 11.91 1.56 -1.06
CA THR A 120 12.07 2.50 0.06
C THR A 120 11.18 3.73 -0.09
N LEU A 121 11.14 4.33 -1.28
CA LEU A 121 10.24 5.46 -1.58
C LEU A 121 8.79 5.08 -1.34
N ARG A 122 8.39 3.90 -1.83
CA ARG A 122 7.01 3.44 -1.69
C ARG A 122 6.61 3.27 -0.22
N ARG A 123 7.48 2.67 0.58
CA ARG A 123 7.25 2.46 2.01
C ARG A 123 7.05 3.78 2.76
N LYS A 124 7.86 4.81 2.44
CA LYS A 124 7.71 6.15 3.01
C LYS A 124 6.36 6.80 2.66
N VAL A 125 5.87 6.59 1.43
CA VAL A 125 4.54 7.07 1.02
C VAL A 125 3.45 6.37 1.82
N ASP A 126 3.53 5.05 1.97
CA ASP A 126 2.56 4.28 2.75
C ASP A 126 2.53 4.70 4.24
N GLU A 127 3.70 4.98 4.82
CA GLU A 127 3.83 5.52 6.19
C GLU A 127 3.18 6.91 6.31
N ALA A 128 3.42 7.81 5.35
CA ALA A 128 2.83 9.15 5.36
C ALA A 128 1.30 9.13 5.14
N GLU A 129 0.78 8.22 4.31
CA GLU A 129 -0.66 8.02 4.14
C GLU A 129 -1.31 7.49 5.43
N ALA A 130 -0.65 6.55 6.13
CA ALA A 130 -1.15 5.99 7.39
C ALA A 130 -1.16 7.01 8.55
N GLU A 131 -0.23 7.97 8.57
CA GLU A 131 -0.21 9.07 9.55
C GLU A 131 -1.31 10.11 9.25
N GLY A 132 -1.60 10.38 7.97
CA GLY A 132 -2.64 11.33 7.55
C GLY A 132 -4.07 10.89 7.89
N ASP A 133 -4.34 9.58 7.90
CA ASP A 133 -5.64 9.03 8.29
C ASP A 133 -5.89 9.04 9.80
N GLN A 134 -4.88 9.33 10.63
CA GLN A 134 -4.99 9.38 12.10
C GLN A 134 -5.28 10.77 12.67
N GLU A 135 -5.22 11.83 11.85
CA GLU A 135 -5.43 13.23 12.28
C GLU A 135 -6.85 13.79 12.01
N GLU A 136 -7.81 12.97 11.59
CA GLU A 136 -9.23 13.32 11.79
C GLU A 136 -9.55 13.15 13.28
N ASN A 137 -9.55 14.27 14.00
CA ASN A 137 -10.07 14.36 15.37
C ASN A 137 -11.38 13.56 15.49
N ASP A 138 -11.35 12.45 16.23
CA ASP A 138 -12.52 11.83 16.86
C ASP A 138 -13.10 12.80 17.91
N GLU A 139 -13.49 14.02 17.52
CA GLU A 139 -14.44 14.80 18.29
C GLU A 139 -15.75 14.01 18.23
N LEU A 140 -15.97 13.21 19.27
CA LEU A 140 -17.24 12.55 19.52
C LEU A 140 -18.36 13.58 19.24
N PRO A 141 -19.38 13.23 18.45
CA PRO A 141 -20.48 14.14 18.19
C PRO A 141 -21.00 14.65 19.54
N PRO A 142 -21.40 15.93 19.64
CA PRO A 142 -21.81 16.52 20.90
C PRO A 142 -22.85 15.61 21.56
N VAL A 143 -22.54 15.14 22.77
CA VAL A 143 -23.40 14.20 23.49
C VAL A 143 -24.81 14.80 23.51
N PRO A 144 -25.83 14.10 22.98
CA PRO A 144 -27.17 14.65 22.91
C PRO A 144 -27.64 15.03 24.32
N PRO A 145 -28.36 16.14 24.47
CA PRO A 145 -28.84 16.57 25.78
C PRO A 145 -29.65 15.45 26.43
N ARG A 146 -29.30 15.13 27.68
CA ARG A 146 -29.91 14.05 28.44
C ARG A 146 -31.44 14.27 28.50
N PRO A 147 -32.28 13.32 28.05
CA PRO A 147 -33.73 13.49 28.14
C PRO A 147 -34.16 13.67 29.60
N SER A 148 -35.15 14.53 29.83
CA SER A 148 -35.66 14.80 31.18
C SER A 148 -36.29 13.54 31.78
N ARG A 149 -36.34 13.47 33.12
CA ARG A 149 -36.91 12.33 33.84
C ARG A 149 -38.38 12.05 33.45
N GLU A 150 -39.12 13.11 33.08
CA GLU A 150 -40.51 13.01 32.62
C GLU A 150 -40.62 12.30 31.27
N ILE A 151 -39.79 12.68 30.30
CA ILE A 151 -39.77 12.05 28.96
C ILE A 151 -39.44 10.56 29.07
N VAL A 152 -38.48 10.20 29.92
CA VAL A 152 -38.08 8.80 30.14
C VAL A 152 -39.23 7.97 30.73
N ARG A 153 -39.97 8.52 31.71
CA ARG A 153 -41.14 7.86 32.31
C ARG A 153 -42.32 7.73 31.36
N ASP A 154 -42.46 8.65 30.42
CA ASP A 154 -43.53 8.58 29.43
C ASP A 154 -43.23 7.56 28.33
N ILE A 155 -41.96 7.37 27.98
CA ILE A 155 -41.53 6.33 27.03
C ILE A 155 -41.79 4.91 27.57
N GLU A 156 -41.60 4.67 28.88
CA GLU A 156 -41.92 3.38 29.52
C GLU A 156 -43.39 2.97 29.35
N LYS A 157 -44.29 3.94 29.15
CA LYS A 157 -45.74 3.69 29.04
C LYS A 157 -46.17 3.35 27.61
N VAL A 158 -45.28 3.47 26.63
CA VAL A 158 -45.66 3.30 25.22
C VAL A 158 -45.49 1.84 24.81
N GLU A 159 -46.51 1.28 24.18
CA GLU A 159 -46.60 -0.16 23.87
C GLU A 159 -45.48 -0.70 22.98
N TRP A 160 -44.86 0.15 22.15
CA TRP A 160 -43.74 -0.25 21.29
C TRP A 160 -42.39 -0.25 22.00
N TYR A 161 -42.31 0.27 23.24
CA TYR A 161 -41.09 0.24 24.04
C TYR A 161 -40.90 -1.15 24.68
N TRP A 162 -39.78 -1.80 24.36
CA TRP A 162 -39.53 -3.20 24.71
C TRP A 162 -38.34 -3.38 25.68
N GLY A 163 -37.79 -2.30 26.23
CA GLY A 163 -36.66 -2.32 27.17
C GLY A 163 -37.09 -2.26 28.65
N GLU A 164 -36.19 -2.65 29.57
CA GLU A 164 -36.33 -2.41 31.01
C GLU A 164 -35.41 -1.26 31.44
N ILE A 165 -35.97 -0.18 31.99
CA ILE A 165 -35.16 0.92 32.55
C ILE A 165 -34.86 0.60 34.02
N LYS A 166 -33.61 0.22 34.31
CA LYS A 166 -33.20 -0.07 35.70
C LYS A 166 -32.66 1.19 36.38
N GLY A 167 -33.46 1.70 37.33
CA GLY A 167 -33.05 2.47 38.52
C GLY A 167 -32.26 3.77 38.31
N TYR A 168 -32.86 4.90 38.72
CA TYR A 168 -32.14 6.16 38.89
C TYR A 168 -31.13 6.06 40.06
N SER A 169 -29.83 6.10 39.77
CA SER A 169 -28.85 6.63 40.73
C SER A 169 -28.54 8.07 40.34
N ASP A 170 -28.32 8.94 41.31
CA ASP A 170 -28.11 10.38 41.06
C ASP A 170 -26.82 10.70 40.30
N ASN A 171 -25.97 9.71 39.98
CA ASN A 171 -24.71 9.94 39.28
C ASN A 171 -24.36 8.99 38.11
N ASP A 172 -25.17 7.97 37.75
CA ASP A 172 -24.74 7.03 36.70
C ASP A 172 -25.78 6.73 35.60
N ILE A 173 -25.25 6.08 34.57
CA ILE A 173 -25.66 6.06 33.16
C ILE A 173 -26.92 5.22 32.90
N LEU A 174 -27.79 5.70 31.99
CA LEU A 174 -28.92 4.94 31.46
C LEU A 174 -28.36 3.89 30.49
N TYR A 175 -28.12 2.66 30.94
CA TYR A 175 -27.82 1.57 30.02
C TYR A 175 -29.13 0.93 29.59
N ILE A 176 -29.46 1.06 28.30
CA ILE A 176 -30.52 0.28 27.67
C ILE A 176 -29.97 -1.13 27.46
N VAL A 177 -30.40 -2.08 28.29
CA VAL A 177 -30.10 -3.50 28.07
C VAL A 177 -31.13 -4.02 27.08
N THR A 178 -30.72 -4.22 25.83
CA THR A 178 -31.54 -4.93 24.85
C THR A 178 -31.52 -6.42 25.18
N ASN A 179 -32.68 -6.99 25.52
CA ASN A 179 -32.80 -8.44 25.61
C ASN A 179 -32.66 -9.03 24.20
N ASN A 180 -31.51 -9.63 23.90
CA ASN A 180 -31.34 -10.47 22.72
C ASN A 180 -32.30 -11.67 22.84
N LYS A 181 -33.20 -11.79 21.86
CA LYS A 181 -33.86 -13.05 21.52
C LYS A 181 -33.08 -13.71 20.39
#